data_AF-A0AAV5C371-F1
#
_entry.id   AF-A0AAV5C371-F1
#
_cell.length_a   1.000
_cell.length_b   1.000
_cell.length_c   1.000
_cell.angle_alpha   90.00
_cell.angle_beta   90.00
_cell.angle_gamma   90.00
#
_symmetry.space_group_name_H-M   'P 1'
#
loop_
_entity.id
_entity.type
_entity.pdbx_description
1 polymer ?
#
loop_
_entity_poly.entity_id
_entity_poly.type
_entity_poly.pdbx_seq_one_letter_code
_entity_poly.pdbx_strand_id
1 'polypeptide(L)'
;MSSSSRRHVFSQLLVVTSVGRELHLHPYTAATRSWRRQLARIHMEKDLHAAWARTAVVQRGAAHWLYANHEPWSPPTDLCIVSAEVGTTSSPRVSLTELLDAVTVGQTPFLCVGRDGRLSVAGVRGMHVALWT
;
A
#
# COMPACT_ATOMS: atom_id res chain seq x y z
N MET A 1 -36.70 4.77 13.21
CA MET A 1 -35.37 5.31 13.57
C MET A 1 -34.51 5.30 12.31
N SER A 2 -34.27 6.48 11.74
CA SER A 2 -33.50 6.63 10.50
C SER A 2 -32.02 6.39 10.79
N SER A 3 -31.48 5.29 10.27
CA SER A 3 -30.04 5.06 10.22
C SER A 3 -29.45 6.04 9.19
N SER A 4 -28.98 7.20 9.65
CA SER A 4 -28.16 8.06 8.80
C SER A 4 -26.87 7.32 8.47
N SER A 5 -26.81 6.72 7.28
CA SER A 5 -25.55 6.24 6.70
C SER A 5 -24.63 7.45 6.62
N ARG A 6 -23.68 7.55 7.56
CA ARG A 6 -22.58 8.52 7.47
C ARG A 6 -21.80 8.14 6.22
N ARG A 7 -22.08 8.79 5.09
CA ARG A 7 -21.20 8.69 3.92
C ARG A 7 -19.84 9.18 4.38
N HIS A 8 -18.84 8.32 4.32
CA HIS A 8 -17.46 8.74 4.48
C HIS A 8 -17.18 9.81 3.43
N VAL A 9 -16.92 11.05 3.87
CA VAL A 9 -16.59 12.17 2.98
C VAL A 9 -15.09 12.13 2.76
N PHE A 10 -14.65 11.52 1.67
CA PHE A 10 -13.26 11.61 1.21
C PHE A 10 -13.20 12.58 0.03
N SER A 11 -12.11 13.32 -0.10
CA SER A 11 -11.86 14.21 -1.25
C SER A 11 -11.26 13.45 -2.43
N GLN A 12 -10.40 12.48 -2.12
CA GLN A 12 -9.69 11.63 -3.08
C GLN A 12 -9.62 10.19 -2.58
N LEU A 13 -9.63 9.26 -3.52
CA LEU A 13 -9.38 7.84 -3.32
C LEU A 13 -8.26 7.44 -4.28
N LEU A 14 -7.24 6.76 -3.76
CA LEU A 14 -6.16 6.17 -4.55
C LEU A 14 -6.37 4.66 -4.58
N VAL A 15 -6.48 4.11 -5.78
CA VAL A 15 -6.60 2.67 -6.00
C VAL A 15 -5.35 2.20 -6.71
N VAL A 16 -4.78 1.11 -6.21
CA VAL A 16 -3.67 0.44 -6.86
C VAL A 16 -4.14 -0.91 -7.38
N THR A 17 -3.88 -1.17 -8.66
CA THR A 17 -4.18 -2.45 -9.31
C THR A 17 -2.89 -3.09 -9.82
N SER A 18 -2.79 -4.41 -9.74
CA SER A 18 -1.68 -5.18 -10.28
C SER A 18 -2.08 -5.91 -11.56
N VAL A 19 -1.26 -5.79 -12.61
CA VAL A 19 -1.42 -6.53 -13.87
C VAL A 19 -0.06 -7.10 -14.28
N GLY A 20 0.14 -8.41 -14.11
CA GLY A 20 1.43 -9.06 -14.36
C GLY A 20 2.54 -8.46 -13.48
N ARG A 21 3.49 -7.77 -14.11
CA ARG A 21 4.62 -7.07 -13.44
C ARG A 21 4.36 -5.61 -13.17
N GLU A 22 3.19 -5.09 -13.48
CA GLU A 22 2.93 -3.67 -13.38
C GLU A 22 1.97 -3.35 -12.24
N LEU A 23 2.33 -2.38 -11.41
CA LEU A 23 1.38 -1.68 -10.55
C LEU A 23 0.91 -0.40 -11.20
N HIS A 24 -0.40 -0.21 -11.20
CA HIS A 24 -1.07 0.94 -11.79
C HIS A 24 -1.79 1.71 -10.69
N LEU A 25 -1.49 3.00 -10.57
CA LEU A 25 -2.16 3.89 -9.61
C LEU A 25 -3.23 4.72 -10.30
N HIS A 26 -4.46 4.61 -9.77
CA HIS A 26 -5.66 5.24 -10.28
C HIS A 26 -6.25 6.16 -9.21
N PRO A 27 -6.31 7.47 -9.46
CA PRO A 27 -6.97 8.40 -8.57
C PRO A 27 -8.44 8.53 -8.95
N TYR A 28 -9.28 8.56 -7.92
CA TYR A 28 -10.67 8.93 -8.03
C TYR A 28 -10.90 10.20 -7.24
N THR A 29 -11.51 11.20 -7.88
CA THR A 29 -11.84 12.48 -7.24
C THR A 29 -13.32 12.48 -6.89
N ALA A 30 -13.65 12.64 -5.61
CA ALA A 30 -15.05 12.66 -5.17
C ALA A 30 -15.82 13.89 -5.67
N ALA A 31 -15.13 15.03 -5.83
CA ALA A 31 -15.73 16.28 -6.32
C ALA A 31 -16.28 16.15 -7.75
N THR A 32 -15.53 15.50 -8.64
CA THR A 32 -15.94 15.26 -10.04
C THR A 32 -16.56 13.89 -10.26
N ARG A 33 -16.58 13.04 -9.22
CA ARG A 33 -17.01 11.64 -9.24
C ARG A 33 -16.40 10.82 -10.38
N SER A 34 -15.15 11.13 -10.73
CA SER A 34 -14.49 10.56 -11.90
C SER A 34 -13.12 9.99 -11.55
N TRP A 35 -12.78 8.94 -12.27
CA TRP A 35 -11.41 8.46 -12.38
C TRP A 35 -10.61 9.44 -13.24
N ARG A 36 -9.39 9.78 -12.82
CA ARG A 36 -8.45 10.47 -13.73
C ARG A 36 -7.62 9.46 -14.49
N ARG A 37 -6.87 9.93 -15.50
CA ARG A 37 -5.86 9.13 -16.19
C ARG A 37 -4.93 8.49 -15.15
N GLN A 38 -4.46 7.29 -15.46
CA GLN A 38 -3.43 6.58 -14.67
C GLN A 38 -2.31 7.54 -14.30
N LEU A 39 -2.05 7.66 -12.99
CA LEU A 39 -1.05 8.60 -12.45
C LEU A 39 0.35 8.06 -12.64
N ALA A 40 0.52 6.78 -12.38
CA ALA A 40 1.82 6.14 -12.42
C ALA A 40 1.69 4.67 -12.80
N ARG A 41 2.78 4.17 -13.34
CA ARG A 41 3.02 2.76 -13.62
C ARG A 41 4.36 2.41 -13.00
N ILE A 42 4.37 1.42 -12.12
CA ILE A 42 5.60 0.90 -11.52
C ILE A 42 5.83 -0.47 -12.13
N HIS A 43 6.99 -0.66 -12.76
CA HIS A 43 7.43 -1.97 -13.20
C HIS A 43 8.11 -2.69 -12.04
N MET A 44 7.68 -3.91 -11.78
CA MET A 44 8.27 -4.80 -10.80
C MET A 44 9.16 -5.79 -11.51
N GLU A 45 10.30 -6.11 -10.92
CA GLU A 45 11.22 -7.09 -11.49
C GLU A 45 10.59 -8.49 -11.54
N LYS A 46 9.81 -8.83 -10.51
CA LYS A 46 9.11 -10.10 -10.36
C LYS A 46 7.62 -9.94 -10.63
N ASP A 47 7.00 -11.03 -11.08
CA ASP A 47 5.56 -11.06 -11.28
C ASP A 47 4.81 -10.93 -9.95
N LEU A 48 3.74 -10.13 -9.97
CA LEU A 48 2.87 -9.88 -8.82
C LEU A 48 1.75 -10.90 -8.73
N HIS A 49 1.99 -12.15 -9.16
CA HIS A 49 0.98 -13.20 -9.35
C HIS A 49 0.06 -13.38 -8.13
N ALA A 50 0.53 -13.01 -6.94
CA ALA A 50 -0.33 -12.78 -5.79
C ALA A 50 0.19 -11.66 -4.88
N ALA A 51 0.57 -10.50 -5.41
CA ALA A 51 0.94 -9.36 -4.56
C ALA A 51 -0.30 -8.70 -3.95
N TRP A 52 -0.70 -9.14 -2.76
CA TRP A 52 -1.82 -8.55 -2.05
C TRP A 52 -1.28 -7.35 -1.30
N ALA A 53 -1.86 -6.17 -1.52
CA ALA A 53 -1.66 -5.05 -0.61
C ALA A 53 -2.21 -5.48 0.75
N ARG A 54 -1.34 -5.86 1.68
CA ARG A 54 -1.76 -6.41 2.98
C ARG A 54 -2.33 -5.33 3.87
N THR A 55 -1.77 -4.13 3.76
CA THR A 55 -2.17 -2.96 4.52
C THR A 55 -1.81 -1.69 3.76
N ALA A 56 -2.58 -0.63 4.02
CA ALA A 56 -2.29 0.71 3.55
C ALA A 56 -2.37 1.70 4.70
N VAL A 57 -1.53 2.72 4.68
CA VAL A 57 -1.57 3.84 5.63
C VAL A 57 -1.36 5.15 4.89
N VAL A 58 -1.99 6.23 5.37
CA VAL A 58 -1.77 7.58 4.85
C VAL A 58 -1.02 8.38 5.90
N GLN A 59 0.13 8.94 5.50
CA GLN A 59 1.01 9.65 6.40
C GLN A 59 1.70 10.81 5.68
N ARG A 60 1.73 12.00 6.31
CA ARG A 60 2.47 13.19 5.81
C ARG A 60 2.20 13.52 4.33
N GLY A 61 0.96 13.36 3.89
CA GLY A 61 0.57 13.65 2.50
C GLY A 61 1.00 12.59 1.49
N ALA A 62 1.37 11.38 1.93
CA ALA A 62 1.60 10.23 1.07
C ALA A 62 0.75 9.04 1.52
N ALA A 63 0.33 8.22 0.57
CA ALA A 63 -0.29 6.93 0.80
C ALA A 63 0.77 5.85 0.58
N HIS A 64 0.84 4.91 1.51
CA HIS A 64 1.81 3.83 1.53
C HIS A 64 1.07 2.50 1.51
N TRP A 65 1.47 1.58 0.64
CA TRP A 65 0.94 0.22 0.54
C TRP A 65 2.06 -0.77 0.73
N LEU A 66 1.81 -1.80 1.55
CA LEU A 66 2.73 -2.92 1.70
C LEU A 66 2.29 -4.06 0.82
N TYR A 67 3.16 -4.39 -0.12
CA TYR A 67 3.01 -5.53 -1.01
C TYR A 67 3.89 -6.66 -0.53
N ALA A 68 3.35 -7.86 -0.60
CA ALA A 68 4.07 -9.09 -0.36
C ALA A 68 3.95 -9.96 -1.60
N ASN A 69 5.08 -10.23 -2.27
CA ASN A 69 5.07 -11.25 -3.30
C ASN A 69 5.01 -12.61 -2.61
N HIS A 70 3.98 -13.40 -2.92
CA HIS A 70 3.88 -14.78 -2.46
C HIS A 70 3.51 -15.67 -3.62
N GLU A 71 4.16 -16.83 -3.70
CA GLU A 71 3.55 -17.95 -4.38
C GLU A 71 2.45 -18.52 -3.48
N PRO A 72 1.34 -19.02 -4.04
CA PRO A 72 0.39 -19.80 -3.27
C PRO A 72 1.14 -20.87 -2.49
N TRP A 73 0.93 -20.94 -1.17
CA TRP A 73 1.53 -21.92 -0.25
C TRP A 73 2.98 -21.68 0.18
N SER A 74 3.64 -20.63 -0.30
CA SER A 74 4.98 -20.24 0.15
C SER A 74 4.93 -19.03 1.08
N PRO A 75 5.85 -18.92 2.04
CA PRO A 75 6.02 -17.68 2.79
C PRO A 75 6.38 -16.53 1.84
N PRO A 76 5.96 -15.29 2.15
CA PRO A 76 6.33 -14.14 1.34
C PRO A 76 7.85 -14.00 1.31
N THR A 77 8.41 -14.02 0.11
CA THR A 77 9.86 -13.96 -0.12
C THR A 77 10.34 -12.52 -0.28
N ASP A 78 9.48 -11.66 -0.81
CA ASP A 78 9.81 -10.26 -1.09
C ASP A 78 8.70 -9.35 -0.57
N LEU A 79 9.06 -8.41 0.30
CA LEU A 79 8.19 -7.30 0.68
C LEU A 79 8.64 -6.02 -0.01
N CYS A 80 7.68 -5.19 -0.41
CA CYS A 80 7.98 -3.84 -0.84
C CYS A 80 6.91 -2.84 -0.39
N ILE A 81 7.33 -1.60 -0.16
CA ILE A 81 6.46 -0.47 0.12
C ILE A 81 6.33 0.35 -1.15
N VAL A 82 5.11 0.55 -1.60
CA VAL A 82 4.78 1.50 -2.64
C VAL A 82 4.27 2.76 -1.97
N SER A 83 4.87 3.90 -2.27
CA SER A 83 4.45 5.20 -1.75
C SER A 83 4.00 6.10 -2.88
N ALA A 84 2.90 6.81 -2.69
CA ALA A 84 2.44 7.83 -3.64
C ALA A 84 2.07 9.10 -2.89
N GLU A 85 2.62 10.23 -3.33
CA GLU A 85 2.19 11.55 -2.83
C GLU A 85 0.70 11.78 -3.15
N VAL A 86 -0.04 12.18 -2.14
CA VAL A 86 -1.46 12.52 -2.18
C VAL A 86 -1.55 14.05 -2.28
N GLY A 87 -1.84 14.56 -3.47
CA GLY A 87 -1.86 16.00 -3.73
C GLY A 87 -2.42 16.35 -5.10
N THR A 88 -2.62 17.65 -5.35
CA THR A 88 -3.25 18.20 -6.56
C THR A 88 -2.31 18.29 -7.77
N THR A 89 -1.06 17.82 -7.65
CA THR A 89 -0.11 17.83 -8.76
C THR A 89 -0.57 16.85 -9.84
N SER A 90 -0.46 17.28 -11.11
CA SER A 90 -0.84 16.48 -12.28
C SER A 90 -0.02 15.20 -12.44
N SER A 91 1.11 15.11 -11.74
CA SER A 91 2.01 13.96 -11.70
C SER A 91 2.48 13.74 -10.25
N PRO A 92 1.79 12.91 -9.46
CA PRO A 92 2.21 12.59 -8.10
C PRO A 92 3.48 11.76 -8.14
N ARG A 93 4.40 12.02 -7.19
CA ARG A 93 5.61 11.23 -7.08
C ARG A 93 5.26 9.87 -6.48
N VAL A 94 5.76 8.84 -7.14
CA VAL A 94 5.58 7.46 -6.72
C VAL A 94 6.95 6.84 -6.53
N SER A 95 7.14 6.14 -5.41
CA SER A 95 8.37 5.43 -5.09
C SER A 95 8.08 3.99 -4.70
N LEU A 96 9.05 3.13 -4.99
CA LEU A 96 9.08 1.74 -4.59
C LEU A 96 10.28 1.55 -3.66
N THR A 97 10.05 0.89 -2.53
CA THR A 97 11.09 0.54 -1.58
C THR A 97 11.03 -0.95 -1.31
N GLU A 98 12.04 -1.68 -1.78
CA GLU A 98 12.19 -3.10 -1.48
C GLU A 98 12.68 -3.26 -0.05
N LEU A 99 12.04 -4.16 0.69
CA LEU A 99 12.38 -4.49 2.06
C LEU A 99 13.17 -5.80 2.04
N LEU A 100 14.46 -5.67 1.73
CA LEU A 100 15.40 -6.77 1.83
C LEU A 100 15.49 -7.21 3.31
N ASP A 101 15.44 -8.51 3.55
CA ASP A 101 15.59 -9.16 4.87
C ASP A 101 14.49 -8.94 5.94
N ALA A 102 13.39 -8.26 5.60
CA ALA A 102 12.43 -7.79 6.62
C ALA A 102 11.38 -8.82 7.07
N VAL A 103 11.23 -9.99 6.42
CA VAL A 103 10.22 -10.97 6.82
C VAL A 103 10.77 -12.37 6.88
N THR A 104 10.75 -12.91 8.09
CA THR A 104 10.91 -14.34 8.30
C THR A 104 9.58 -15.05 8.04
N VAL A 105 9.70 -16.21 7.40
CA VAL A 105 8.65 -17.20 7.13
C VAL A 105 7.66 -17.33 8.30
N GLY A 106 6.36 -17.10 8.03
CA GLY A 106 5.27 -17.37 8.97
C GLY A 106 4.64 -16.16 9.69
N GLN A 107 5.04 -14.93 9.37
CA GLN A 107 4.42 -13.72 9.92
C GLN A 107 3.45 -13.07 8.93
N THR A 108 2.40 -12.42 9.46
CA THR A 108 1.55 -11.51 8.67
C THR A 108 2.06 -10.08 8.89
N PRO A 109 2.76 -9.48 7.90
CA PRO A 109 3.30 -8.14 8.05
C PRO A 109 2.22 -7.08 7.79
N PHE A 110 2.31 -5.95 8.48
CA PHE A 110 1.45 -4.78 8.27
C PHE A 110 2.22 -3.47 8.46
N LEU A 111 1.75 -2.41 7.80
CA LEU A 111 2.25 -1.06 7.98
C LEU A 111 1.69 -0.42 9.23
N CYS A 112 2.56 0.28 9.94
CA CYS A 112 2.19 1.13 11.06
C CYS A 112 2.96 2.44 11.00
N VAL A 113 2.39 3.45 11.67
CA VAL A 113 3.00 4.77 11.83
C VAL A 113 3.28 4.95 13.31
N GLY A 114 4.57 5.12 13.64
CA GLY A 114 5.01 5.38 15.00
C GLY A 114 4.55 6.76 15.49
N ARG A 115 4.63 6.98 16.81
CA ARG A 115 4.29 8.28 17.43
C ARG A 115 5.21 9.41 16.97
N ASP A 116 6.44 9.07 16.63
CA ASP A 116 7.44 9.95 15.98
C ASP A 116 7.10 10.26 14.50
N GLY A 117 6.06 9.62 13.96
CA GLY A 117 5.70 9.71 12.56
C GLY A 117 6.70 9.00 11.67
N ARG A 118 7.35 7.93 12.12
CA ARG A 118 8.13 7.06 11.25
C ARG A 118 7.26 5.91 10.74
N LEU A 119 7.40 5.59 9.46
CA LEU A 119 6.76 4.43 8.85
C LEU A 119 7.52 3.17 9.29
N SER A 120 6.81 2.12 9.66
CA SER A 120 7.42 0.86 10.08
C SER A 120 6.59 -0.32 9.60
N VAL A 121 7.25 -1.44 9.34
CA VAL A 121 6.59 -2.72 9.14
C VAL A 121 6.58 -3.45 10.47
N ALA A 122 5.42 -3.97 10.86
CA ALA A 122 5.28 -4.82 12.03
C ALA A 122 4.90 -6.23 11.58
N GLY A 123 5.42 -7.24 12.27
CA GLY A 123 5.12 -8.65 12.04
C GLY A 123 4.81 -9.35 13.34
N VAL A 124 3.70 -10.08 13.39
CA VAL A 124 3.26 -10.82 14.58
C VAL A 124 3.56 -12.30 14.41
N ARG A 125 4.20 -12.91 15.41
CA ARG A 125 4.40 -14.36 15.53
C ARG A 125 4.03 -14.82 16.94
N GLY A 126 2.93 -15.54 17.08
CA GLY A 126 2.41 -15.92 18.40
C GLY A 126 2.13 -14.67 19.24
N MET A 127 2.87 -14.50 20.35
CA MET A 127 2.79 -13.32 21.23
C MET A 127 3.92 -12.31 21.01
N HIS A 128 4.80 -12.53 20.03
CA HIS A 128 5.92 -11.64 19.73
C HIS A 128 5.59 -10.71 18.56
N VAL A 129 5.95 -9.44 18.71
CA VAL A 129 5.89 -8.42 17.66
C VAL A 129 7.31 -8.04 17.30
N ALA A 130 7.65 -8.15 16.02
CA ALA A 130 8.86 -7.60 15.44
C ALA A 130 8.52 -6.32 14.67
N LEU A 131 9.42 -5.34 14.69
CA LEU A 131 9.28 -4.04 14.04
C LEU A 131 10.53 -3.76 13.19
N TRP A 132 10.31 -3.29 11.97
CA TRP A 132 11.35 -2.89 11.02
C TRP A 132 11.08 -1.46 10.55
N THR A 133 12.12 -0.60 10.52
CA THR A 133 12.02 0.86 10.34
C THR A 133 12.96 1.41 9.27
#